data_AF-A0A087DK49-F1
#
_entry.id   AF-A0A087DK49-F1
#
_cell.length_a   1.000
_cell.length_b   1.000
_cell.length_c   1.000
_cell.angle_alpha   90.00
_cell.angle_beta   90.00
_cell.angle_gamma   90.00
#
_symmetry.space_group_name_H-M   'P 1'
#
loop_
_entity.id
_entity.type
_entity.pdbx_description
1 polymer ?
#
loop_
_entity_poly.entity_id
_entity_poly.type
_entity_poly.pdbx_seq_one_letter_code
_entity_poly.pdbx_strand_id
1 'polypeptide(L)'
;MMNAYERTEGKEYTRMTDSRFAEWAMEYSQRTNRSLAGTGLSGAPDDRFADAAQQWGMIVGTAPRPVGIADAGDTAATAAVPVPTADDAPFAVDASAPLSRTPDARDWTGAEAIAHAERHMPVLRTLMGELCRDADFRNVRIAVCLVLEPKTAVLLRALRRAGATVGVFCDPAETDRRVADQLRAEGIAVEADAEWTPEQAHQGALRLLDEIRPHIIIDDGASFSRLAAAERPQLLGDLIGVCEETTSGVRAFQAMQDAGRLPFPVVAVNDSVLKTGFDNAHGTGESCVTTMQGILGAKAFAGSRVTVIGYGPVGRGFALRVRALGARVTVCDTDPVAALQAVFDGFAARSIDDSLENADMVVSATGVRHTVTMRHMRRMRTGAVLSVIGGIANEIALDDIPGFRHVAECCRRDIAIPDGPTLTLLAEGDGVNYTAGGGNPIEIMDLSFAVQASAVAWLLTHRDETAPGLMRLGAASDRRIAAAALAVRGFAASSAEPDNGYDWTLTRFADSAGTDQPPADRASGGQTGPDHAQEA
;
A
#
# COMPACT_ATOMS: atom_id res chain seq x y z
N MET A 1 43.52 -4.86 12.66
CA MET A 1 43.82 -4.81 11.21
C MET A 1 42.49 -4.80 10.48
N MET A 2 42.03 -3.65 9.97
CA MET A 2 40.88 -3.59 9.06
C MET A 2 41.21 -4.46 7.84
N ASN A 3 40.34 -5.41 7.52
CA ASN A 3 40.58 -6.40 6.49
C ASN A 3 40.70 -5.72 5.13
N ALA A 4 41.66 -6.16 4.31
CA ALA A 4 41.90 -5.63 2.97
C ALA A 4 40.64 -5.72 2.06
N TYR A 5 39.69 -6.60 2.40
CA TYR A 5 38.37 -6.71 1.77
C TYR A 5 37.52 -5.42 1.88
N GLU A 6 37.49 -4.75 3.04
CA GLU A 6 36.61 -3.59 3.28
C GLU A 6 37.05 -2.33 2.51
N ARG A 7 38.34 -2.20 2.22
CA ARG A 7 38.91 -1.03 1.53
C ARG A 7 38.68 -1.04 0.01
N THR A 8 38.63 -2.22 -0.59
CA THR A 8 38.32 -2.38 -2.03
C THR A 8 36.82 -2.24 -2.31
N GLU A 9 35.96 -2.84 -1.49
CA GLU A 9 34.49 -2.64 -1.61
C GLU A 9 34.09 -1.18 -1.39
N GLY A 10 34.75 -0.45 -0.47
CA GLY A 10 34.53 0.98 -0.25
C GLY A 10 34.66 1.84 -1.50
N LYS A 11 35.63 1.54 -2.38
CA LYS A 11 35.87 2.33 -3.61
C LYS A 11 35.05 1.87 -4.81
N GLU A 12 34.64 0.60 -4.86
CA GLU A 12 33.72 0.11 -5.90
C GLU A 12 32.26 0.49 -5.61
N TYR A 13 31.81 0.46 -4.35
CA TYR A 13 30.44 0.88 -4.01
C TYR A 13 30.18 2.37 -4.31
N THR A 14 31.15 3.25 -4.04
CA THR A 14 31.05 4.68 -4.42
C THR A 14 31.05 4.88 -5.95
N ARG A 15 31.51 3.90 -6.74
CA ARG A 15 31.38 3.91 -8.20
C ARG A 15 30.02 3.43 -8.70
N MET A 16 29.24 2.70 -7.89
CA MET A 16 27.91 2.16 -8.25
C MET A 16 26.74 3.11 -7.93
N THR A 17 26.94 4.13 -7.10
CA THR A 17 25.86 5.07 -6.73
C THR A 17 25.65 6.14 -7.80
N ASP A 18 24.47 6.19 -8.43
CA ASP A 18 24.06 7.36 -9.24
C ASP A 18 23.39 8.41 -8.36
N SER A 19 24.12 9.50 -8.09
CA SER A 19 23.59 10.60 -7.29
C SER A 19 22.46 11.37 -7.97
N ARG A 20 22.35 11.33 -9.30
CA ARG A 20 21.29 12.02 -10.05
C ARG A 20 19.97 11.27 -9.96
N PHE A 21 19.99 9.94 -9.99
CA PHE A 21 18.76 9.17 -9.77
C PHE A 21 18.21 9.41 -8.37
N ALA A 22 19.08 9.42 -7.35
CA ALA A 22 18.66 9.69 -5.97
C ALA A 22 18.00 11.07 -5.80
N GLU A 23 18.59 12.11 -6.39
CA GLU A 23 18.04 13.47 -6.40
C GLU A 23 16.71 13.53 -7.17
N TRP A 24 16.68 12.95 -8.38
CA TRP A 24 15.49 12.92 -9.22
C TRP A 24 14.32 12.17 -8.59
N ALA A 25 14.57 10.98 -8.03
CA ALA A 25 13.56 10.14 -7.40
C ALA A 25 12.92 10.84 -6.20
N MET A 26 13.74 11.45 -5.33
CA MET A 26 13.27 12.25 -4.20
C MET A 26 12.40 13.41 -4.68
N GLU A 27 12.92 14.24 -5.59
CA GLU A 27 12.24 15.46 -6.01
C GLU A 27 10.96 15.14 -6.79
N TYR A 28 10.99 14.19 -7.73
CA TYR A 28 9.82 13.79 -8.50
C TYR A 28 8.72 13.20 -7.60
N SER A 29 9.07 12.24 -6.74
CA SER A 29 8.10 11.58 -5.86
C SER A 29 7.45 12.57 -4.89
N GLN A 30 8.26 13.42 -4.24
CA GLN A 30 7.75 14.39 -3.25
C GLN A 30 6.91 15.51 -3.90
N ARG A 31 7.27 15.97 -5.11
CA ARG A 31 6.47 16.95 -5.85
C ARG A 31 5.14 16.38 -6.32
N THR A 32 5.12 15.13 -6.77
CA THR A 32 3.95 14.59 -7.50
C THR A 32 3.06 13.67 -6.67
N ASN A 33 3.56 13.16 -5.53
CA ASN A 33 2.97 12.05 -4.77
C ASN A 33 2.76 10.78 -5.62
N ARG A 34 3.56 10.61 -6.69
CA ARG A 34 3.44 9.47 -7.61
C ARG A 34 4.43 8.37 -7.29
N SER A 35 4.04 7.13 -7.60
CA SER A 35 4.91 5.99 -7.44
C SER A 35 5.94 5.91 -8.56
N LEU A 36 7.17 5.57 -8.20
CA LEU A 36 8.21 5.25 -9.17
C LEU A 36 8.15 3.77 -9.55
N ALA A 37 7.91 2.88 -8.57
CA ALA A 37 7.76 1.46 -8.83
C ALA A 37 6.61 1.17 -9.80
N GLY A 38 6.87 0.36 -10.83
CA GLY A 38 5.91 0.03 -11.88
C GLY A 38 5.65 1.14 -12.90
N THR A 39 6.32 2.29 -12.78
CA THR A 39 6.24 3.39 -13.74
C THR A 39 7.25 3.21 -14.87
N GLY A 40 6.82 3.44 -16.11
CA GLY A 40 7.67 3.45 -17.29
C GLY A 40 8.58 4.67 -17.31
N LEU A 41 9.88 4.46 -17.52
CA LEU A 41 10.90 5.49 -17.56
C LEU A 41 11.50 5.62 -18.97
N SER A 42 11.43 6.82 -19.53
CA SER A 42 12.17 7.22 -20.73
C SER A 42 13.16 8.35 -20.42
N GLY A 43 14.05 8.66 -21.36
CA GLY A 43 14.96 9.81 -21.26
C GLY A 43 16.00 9.70 -20.13
N ALA A 44 16.33 8.49 -19.68
CA ALA A 44 17.40 8.28 -18.70
C ALA A 44 18.71 8.90 -19.22
N PRO A 45 19.41 9.73 -18.42
CA PRO A 45 20.58 10.48 -18.87
C PRO A 45 21.79 9.60 -19.17
N ASP A 46 21.91 8.44 -18.53
CA ASP A 46 22.86 7.38 -18.85
C ASP A 46 22.49 6.04 -18.16
N ASP A 47 23.32 5.02 -18.41
CA ASP A 47 23.13 3.65 -17.94
C ASP A 47 23.08 3.53 -16.42
N ARG A 48 23.81 4.36 -15.66
CA ARG A 48 23.80 4.27 -14.20
C ARG A 48 22.46 4.72 -13.61
N PHE A 49 21.87 5.75 -14.21
CA PHE A 49 20.54 6.21 -13.84
C PHE A 49 19.51 5.14 -14.17
N ALA A 50 19.63 4.56 -15.36
CA ALA A 50 18.75 3.51 -15.85
C ALA A 50 18.81 2.26 -14.94
N ASP A 51 20.02 1.81 -14.58
CA ASP A 51 20.23 0.67 -13.69
C ASP A 51 19.64 0.93 -12.29
N ALA A 52 19.85 2.13 -11.72
CA ALA A 52 19.30 2.50 -10.43
C ALA A 52 17.76 2.54 -10.47
N ALA A 53 17.18 3.09 -11.54
CA ALA A 53 15.74 3.09 -11.76
C ALA A 53 15.17 1.68 -11.88
N GLN A 54 15.84 0.79 -12.62
CA GLN A 54 15.42 -0.60 -12.75
C GLN A 54 15.50 -1.36 -11.42
N GLN A 55 16.58 -1.14 -10.64
CA GLN A 55 16.72 -1.71 -9.29
C GLN A 55 15.67 -1.18 -8.31
N TRP A 56 15.21 0.06 -8.49
CA TRP A 56 14.10 0.64 -7.73
C TRP A 56 12.74 -0.02 -8.06
N GLY A 57 12.62 -0.59 -9.26
CA GLY A 57 11.42 -1.23 -9.77
C GLY A 57 10.70 -0.43 -10.87
N MET A 58 11.38 0.53 -11.50
CA MET A 58 10.87 1.21 -12.70
C MET A 58 11.04 0.33 -13.95
N ILE A 59 10.25 0.60 -14.98
CA ILE A 59 10.32 -0.09 -16.27
C ILE A 59 11.08 0.78 -17.26
N VAL A 60 12.36 0.52 -17.45
CA VAL A 60 13.24 1.31 -18.31
C VAL A 60 13.07 0.91 -19.78
N GLY A 61 12.81 1.88 -20.66
CA GLY A 61 12.71 1.65 -22.10
C GLY A 61 11.44 2.23 -22.72
N THR A 62 10.96 1.67 -23.85
CA THR A 62 9.73 2.12 -24.50
C THR A 62 8.53 1.90 -23.58
N ALA A 63 7.87 3.00 -23.21
CA ALA A 63 6.66 2.97 -22.39
C ALA A 63 5.58 2.10 -23.05
N PRO A 64 4.97 1.14 -22.32
CA PRO A 64 3.84 0.39 -22.82
C PRO A 64 2.66 1.33 -23.09
N ARG A 65 1.88 1.06 -24.15
CA ARG A 65 0.63 1.78 -24.41
C ARG A 65 -0.53 1.06 -23.72
N PRO A 66 -1.49 1.77 -23.11
CA PRO A 66 -2.70 1.17 -22.56
C PRO A 66 -3.35 0.25 -23.59
N VAL A 67 -3.73 -0.95 -23.19
CA VAL A 67 -4.48 -1.87 -24.06
C VAL A 67 -5.96 -1.50 -23.91
N GLY A 68 -6.64 -1.25 -25.03
CA GLY A 68 -8.07 -0.93 -25.03
C GLY A 68 -8.85 -2.04 -24.32
N ILE A 69 -9.57 -1.69 -23.25
CA ILE A 69 -10.52 -2.59 -22.60
C ILE A 69 -11.62 -2.87 -23.62
N ALA A 70 -11.82 -4.13 -24.01
CA ALA A 70 -12.82 -4.50 -24.99
C ALA A 70 -14.22 -4.03 -24.54
N ASP A 71 -14.96 -3.40 -25.46
CA ASP A 71 -16.35 -3.00 -25.26
C ASP A 71 -17.18 -4.21 -24.84
N ALA A 72 -17.54 -4.27 -23.57
CA ALA A 72 -18.59 -5.16 -23.09
C ALA A 72 -19.94 -4.59 -23.58
N GLY A 73 -20.40 -5.09 -24.73
CA GLY A 73 -21.81 -5.17 -25.12
C GLY A 73 -22.62 -3.88 -25.06
N ASP A 74 -22.80 -3.26 -26.23
CA ASP A 74 -23.76 -2.21 -26.51
C ASP A 74 -25.17 -2.54 -25.97
N THR A 75 -25.61 -1.89 -24.89
CA THR A 75 -26.97 -1.32 -24.76
C THR A 75 -27.06 -0.30 -23.59
N ALA A 76 -27.47 0.92 -23.96
CA ALA A 76 -28.19 1.94 -23.18
C ALA A 76 -27.46 2.78 -22.10
N ALA A 77 -27.01 3.97 -22.55
CA ALA A 77 -27.12 5.28 -21.88
C ALA A 77 -26.74 5.40 -20.39
N THR A 78 -25.45 5.29 -20.09
CA THR A 78 -24.80 6.03 -18.99
C THR A 78 -23.67 6.85 -19.59
N ALA A 79 -23.59 8.13 -19.24
CA ALA A 79 -22.60 9.07 -19.79
C ALA A 79 -21.20 8.45 -19.83
N ALA A 80 -20.70 8.19 -21.04
CA ALA A 80 -19.39 7.60 -21.26
C ALA A 80 -18.32 8.55 -20.70
N VAL A 81 -17.68 8.12 -19.62
CA VAL A 81 -16.51 8.80 -19.06
C VAL A 81 -15.33 8.49 -19.99
N PRO A 82 -14.63 9.50 -20.54
CA PRO A 82 -13.65 9.25 -21.59
C PRO A 82 -12.47 8.39 -21.09
N VAL A 83 -12.10 7.41 -21.93
CA VAL A 83 -10.84 6.66 -21.82
C VAL A 83 -9.68 7.65 -21.96
N PRO A 84 -8.60 7.55 -21.16
CA PRO A 84 -7.44 8.44 -21.28
C PRO A 84 -6.88 8.41 -22.71
N THR A 85 -6.62 9.59 -23.27
CA THR A 85 -5.99 9.71 -24.58
C THR A 85 -4.48 9.42 -24.48
N ALA A 86 -3.82 9.17 -25.61
CA ALA A 86 -2.40 8.78 -25.65
C ALA A 86 -1.42 9.80 -25.04
N ASP A 87 -1.85 11.05 -24.80
CA ASP A 87 -1.06 12.10 -24.12
C ASP A 87 -1.17 12.03 -22.58
N ASP A 88 -2.09 11.21 -22.04
CA ASP A 88 -2.34 11.01 -20.59
C ASP A 88 -1.85 9.63 -20.13
N ALA A 89 -0.59 9.25 -20.40
CA ALA A 89 -0.04 7.99 -19.89
C ALA A 89 0.20 8.10 -18.37
N PRO A 90 -0.72 7.63 -17.49
CA PRO A 90 -0.66 7.91 -16.06
C PRO A 90 0.43 7.11 -15.35
N PHE A 91 1.13 6.23 -16.07
CA PHE A 91 2.17 5.35 -15.56
C PHE A 91 3.47 5.48 -16.37
N ALA A 92 3.72 6.64 -16.98
CA ALA A 92 4.98 6.93 -17.67
C ALA A 92 5.57 8.29 -17.22
N VAL A 93 6.90 8.38 -17.27
CA VAL A 93 7.66 9.60 -17.00
C VAL A 93 8.92 9.69 -17.88
N ASP A 94 9.23 10.90 -18.32
CA ASP A 94 10.46 11.24 -19.05
C ASP A 94 11.45 11.94 -18.10
N ALA A 95 12.55 11.27 -17.77
CA ALA A 95 13.59 11.82 -16.89
C ALA A 95 14.45 12.91 -17.55
N SER A 96 14.35 13.12 -18.87
CA SER A 96 15.01 14.24 -19.54
C SER A 96 14.27 15.56 -19.35
N ALA A 97 12.99 15.51 -18.95
CA ALA A 97 12.19 16.69 -18.67
C ALA A 97 12.70 17.40 -17.40
N PRO A 98 12.92 18.73 -17.42
CA PRO A 98 13.34 19.46 -16.23
C PRO A 98 12.30 19.36 -15.10
N LEU A 99 12.73 18.95 -13.90
CA LEU A 99 11.86 18.88 -12.72
C LEU A 99 11.29 20.24 -12.30
N SER A 100 11.91 21.34 -12.68
CA SER A 100 11.36 22.69 -12.52
C SER A 100 10.05 22.93 -13.26
N ARG A 101 9.73 22.09 -14.27
CA ARG A 101 8.43 22.07 -14.96
C ARG A 101 7.44 21.09 -14.35
N THR A 102 7.87 20.26 -13.40
CA THR A 102 7.00 19.35 -12.67
C THR A 102 6.31 20.13 -11.55
N PRO A 103 4.98 20.27 -11.59
CA PRO A 103 4.25 20.96 -10.55
C PRO A 103 4.47 20.30 -9.18
N ASP A 104 4.37 21.10 -8.14
CA ASP A 104 4.43 20.62 -6.77
C ASP A 104 3.01 20.52 -6.20
N ALA A 105 2.56 19.30 -5.92
CA ALA A 105 1.24 19.01 -5.41
C ALA A 105 0.98 19.60 -4.02
N ARG A 106 2.04 19.99 -3.31
CA ARG A 106 1.94 20.68 -2.03
C ARG A 106 1.45 22.12 -2.18
N ASP A 107 1.69 22.74 -3.34
CA ASP A 107 1.26 24.12 -3.64
C ASP A 107 -0.16 24.19 -4.21
N TRP A 108 -0.75 23.05 -4.56
CA TRP A 108 -2.07 23.00 -5.18
C TRP A 108 -3.21 23.29 -4.23
N THR A 109 -4.30 23.84 -4.78
CA THR A 109 -5.60 23.85 -4.10
C THR A 109 -6.13 22.43 -3.90
N GLY A 110 -7.12 22.25 -3.01
CA GLY A 110 -7.77 20.96 -2.81
C GLY A 110 -8.36 20.40 -4.11
N ALA A 111 -8.98 21.25 -4.93
CA ALA A 111 -9.54 20.86 -6.22
C ALA A 111 -8.47 20.33 -7.19
N GLU A 112 -7.33 21.05 -7.33
CA GLU A 112 -6.22 20.65 -8.20
C GLU A 112 -5.56 19.36 -7.73
N ALA A 113 -5.32 19.22 -6.42
CA ALA A 113 -4.74 18.02 -5.84
C ALA A 113 -5.63 16.79 -6.03
N ILE A 114 -6.94 16.92 -5.80
CA ILE A 114 -7.89 15.82 -6.03
C ILE A 114 -7.98 15.48 -7.52
N ALA A 115 -8.00 16.48 -8.41
CA ALA A 115 -8.02 16.24 -9.86
C ALA A 115 -6.74 15.55 -10.35
N HIS A 116 -5.59 15.85 -9.76
CA HIS A 116 -4.35 15.14 -10.04
C HIS A 116 -4.41 13.70 -9.55
N ALA A 117 -4.88 13.45 -8.33
CA ALA A 117 -5.06 12.10 -7.82
C ALA A 117 -6.02 11.29 -8.72
N GLU A 118 -7.15 11.88 -9.10
CA GLU A 118 -8.15 11.23 -9.97
C GLU A 118 -7.59 10.84 -11.35
N ARG A 119 -6.67 11.62 -11.92
CA ARG A 119 -5.99 11.28 -13.18
C ARG A 119 -5.05 10.08 -13.04
N HIS A 120 -4.47 9.87 -11.87
CA HIS A 120 -3.50 8.80 -11.58
C HIS A 120 -4.11 7.63 -10.80
N MET A 121 -5.43 7.61 -10.63
CA MET A 121 -6.20 6.50 -10.04
C MET A 121 -7.17 5.85 -11.04
N PRO A 122 -6.69 5.36 -12.20
CA PRO A 122 -7.56 4.77 -13.21
C PRO A 122 -8.12 3.39 -12.83
N VAL A 123 -7.50 2.65 -11.90
CA VAL A 123 -7.94 1.30 -11.52
C VAL A 123 -9.27 1.35 -10.79
N LEU A 124 -9.36 2.16 -9.74
CA LEU A 124 -10.61 2.36 -8.99
C LEU A 124 -11.72 2.84 -9.92
N ARG A 125 -11.42 3.79 -10.82
CA ARG A 125 -12.40 4.29 -11.80
C ARG A 125 -12.94 3.18 -12.70
N THR A 126 -12.06 2.38 -13.31
CA THR A 126 -12.45 1.25 -14.16
C THR A 126 -13.28 0.25 -13.36
N LEU A 127 -12.80 -0.12 -12.18
CA LEU A 127 -13.43 -1.14 -11.34
C LEU A 127 -14.80 -0.69 -10.82
N MET A 128 -14.99 0.58 -10.47
CA MET A 128 -16.30 1.07 -10.02
C MET A 128 -17.38 0.94 -11.11
N GLY A 129 -17.04 1.16 -12.39
CA GLY A 129 -17.97 0.93 -13.49
C GLY A 129 -18.42 -0.54 -13.61
N GLU A 130 -17.55 -1.44 -13.21
CA GLU A 130 -17.76 -2.87 -13.13
C GLU A 130 -18.57 -3.28 -11.88
N LEU A 131 -18.18 -2.82 -10.70
CA LEU A 131 -18.84 -3.12 -9.42
C LEU A 131 -20.27 -2.58 -9.36
N CYS A 132 -20.57 -1.44 -9.99
CA CYS A 132 -21.94 -0.91 -10.09
C CYS A 132 -22.89 -1.78 -10.91
N ARG A 133 -22.37 -2.73 -11.70
CA ARG A 133 -23.21 -3.75 -12.38
C ARG A 133 -23.52 -4.93 -11.47
N ASP A 134 -22.61 -5.22 -10.54
CA ASP A 134 -22.68 -6.38 -9.65
C ASP A 134 -23.44 -6.06 -8.35
N ALA A 135 -23.36 -4.81 -7.86
CA ALA A 135 -23.97 -4.37 -6.61
C ALA A 135 -24.71 -3.02 -6.77
N ASP A 136 -25.83 -2.86 -6.07
CA ASP A 136 -26.57 -1.60 -6.03
C ASP A 136 -26.08 -0.70 -4.90
N PHE A 137 -25.33 0.34 -5.26
CA PHE A 137 -24.82 1.35 -4.32
C PHE A 137 -25.86 2.43 -3.98
N ARG A 138 -27.02 2.47 -4.64
CA ARG A 138 -28.04 3.49 -4.40
C ARG A 138 -28.69 3.30 -3.04
N ASN A 139 -28.92 4.42 -2.34
CA ASN A 139 -29.50 4.43 -0.99
C ASN A 139 -28.63 3.73 0.07
N VAL A 140 -27.37 3.43 -0.23
CA VAL A 140 -26.39 2.95 0.74
C VAL A 140 -25.74 4.15 1.43
N ARG A 141 -25.64 4.12 2.75
CA ARG A 141 -24.95 5.15 3.54
C ARG A 141 -23.61 4.60 4.01
N ILE A 142 -22.52 5.26 3.66
CA ILE A 142 -21.16 4.80 3.93
C ILE A 142 -20.44 5.88 4.74
N ALA A 143 -19.96 5.51 5.94
CA ALA A 143 -19.05 6.35 6.71
C ALA A 143 -17.62 5.87 6.47
N VAL A 144 -16.72 6.80 6.20
CA VAL A 144 -15.31 6.53 5.92
C VAL A 144 -14.47 7.12 7.05
N CYS A 145 -13.60 6.32 7.65
CA CYS A 145 -12.59 6.74 8.60
C CYS A 145 -11.23 6.29 8.06
N LEU A 146 -10.55 7.21 7.38
CA LEU A 146 -9.24 7.02 6.73
C LEU A 146 -8.47 8.33 6.84
N VAL A 147 -7.15 8.29 6.63
CA VAL A 147 -6.34 9.50 6.37
C VAL A 147 -7.02 10.36 5.31
N LEU A 148 -7.25 11.65 5.59
CA LEU A 148 -8.00 12.53 4.70
C LEU A 148 -7.07 13.29 3.75
N GLU A 149 -6.86 12.69 2.59
CA GLU A 149 -5.94 13.16 1.56
C GLU A 149 -6.59 13.12 0.16
N PRO A 150 -5.95 13.65 -0.90
CA PRO A 150 -6.57 13.73 -2.23
C PRO A 150 -7.08 12.39 -2.76
N LYS A 151 -6.40 11.29 -2.43
CA LYS A 151 -6.75 9.93 -2.86
C LYS A 151 -8.04 9.45 -2.17
N THR A 152 -8.21 9.75 -0.88
CA THR A 152 -9.44 9.46 -0.12
C THR A 152 -10.65 10.20 -0.69
N ALA A 153 -10.45 11.46 -1.12
CA ALA A 153 -11.49 12.20 -1.82
C ALA A 153 -11.90 11.55 -3.15
N VAL A 154 -10.97 10.92 -3.88
CA VAL A 154 -11.30 10.16 -5.10
C VAL A 154 -12.19 8.96 -4.77
N LEU A 155 -11.92 8.22 -3.70
CA LEU A 155 -12.78 7.13 -3.23
C LEU A 155 -14.18 7.63 -2.86
N LEU A 156 -14.27 8.69 -2.04
CA LEU A 156 -15.55 9.29 -1.65
C LEU A 156 -16.37 9.74 -2.88
N ARG A 157 -15.73 10.43 -3.83
CA ARG A 157 -16.36 10.84 -5.08
C ARG A 157 -16.81 9.65 -5.93
N ALA A 158 -16.04 8.57 -5.96
CA ALA A 158 -16.39 7.37 -6.72
C ALA A 158 -17.63 6.67 -6.13
N LEU A 159 -17.66 6.48 -4.81
CA LEU A 159 -18.82 5.92 -4.10
C LEU A 159 -20.07 6.80 -4.23
N ARG A 160 -19.92 8.13 -4.11
CA ARG A 160 -21.03 9.08 -4.31
C ARG A 160 -21.56 9.03 -5.74
N ARG A 161 -20.68 8.96 -6.75
CA ARG A 161 -21.08 8.80 -8.17
C ARG A 161 -21.82 7.48 -8.43
N ALA A 162 -21.51 6.43 -7.67
CA ALA A 162 -22.25 5.16 -7.70
C ALA A 162 -23.65 5.25 -7.06
N GLY A 163 -23.97 6.35 -6.38
CA GLY A 163 -25.29 6.61 -5.77
C GLY A 163 -25.34 6.45 -4.26
N ALA A 164 -24.21 6.21 -3.60
CA ALA A 164 -24.13 6.15 -2.14
C ALA A 164 -24.17 7.55 -1.51
N THR A 165 -24.74 7.65 -0.31
CA THR A 165 -24.51 8.78 0.58
C THR A 165 -23.23 8.52 1.36
N VAL A 166 -22.26 9.43 1.28
CA VAL A 166 -20.95 9.27 1.91
C VAL A 166 -20.68 10.40 2.89
N GLY A 167 -19.99 10.06 3.97
CA GLY A 167 -19.38 11.03 4.88
C GLY A 167 -18.05 10.52 5.38
N VAL A 168 -17.19 11.43 5.81
CA VAL A 168 -15.83 11.10 6.24
C VAL A 168 -15.49 11.74 7.59
N PHE A 169 -14.84 10.94 8.43
CA PHE A 169 -14.20 11.36 9.66
C PHE A 169 -12.70 11.08 9.50
N CYS A 170 -11.86 11.95 10.07
CA CYS A 170 -10.42 11.74 10.06
C CYS A 170 -9.83 12.31 11.36
N ASP A 171 -8.82 11.63 11.88
CA ASP A 171 -8.07 12.13 13.02
C ASP A 171 -7.35 13.45 12.66
N PRO A 172 -7.14 14.37 13.63
CA PRO A 172 -6.51 15.66 13.36
C PRO A 172 -5.12 15.55 12.73
N ALA A 173 -4.30 14.57 13.16
CA ALA A 173 -2.94 14.41 12.65
C ALA A 173 -2.88 13.95 11.17
N GLU A 174 -4.00 13.47 10.64
CA GLU A 174 -4.11 12.83 9.33
C GLU A 174 -4.96 13.64 8.34
N THR A 175 -5.30 14.88 8.70
CA THR A 175 -6.24 15.72 7.94
C THR A 175 -5.53 16.71 7.01
N ASP A 176 -5.65 16.55 5.68
CA ASP A 176 -5.37 17.62 4.72
C ASP A 176 -6.55 18.60 4.67
N ARG A 177 -6.37 19.79 5.26
CA ARG A 177 -7.42 20.84 5.31
C ARG A 177 -7.93 21.24 3.94
N ARG A 178 -7.06 21.29 2.92
CA ARG A 178 -7.44 21.70 1.56
C ARG A 178 -8.44 20.71 0.97
N VAL A 179 -8.24 19.42 1.25
CA VAL A 179 -9.12 18.34 0.81
C VAL A 179 -10.42 18.35 1.60
N ALA A 180 -10.35 18.50 2.93
CA ALA A 180 -11.52 18.60 3.79
C ALA A 180 -12.46 19.74 3.35
N ASP A 181 -11.91 20.93 3.12
CA ASP A 181 -12.67 22.10 2.70
C ASP A 181 -13.28 21.93 1.30
N GLN A 182 -12.53 21.32 0.38
CA GLN A 182 -13.03 21.03 -0.97
C GLN A 182 -14.19 20.02 -0.95
N LEU A 183 -14.11 18.97 -0.13
CA LEU A 183 -15.19 17.99 0.03
C LEU A 183 -16.44 18.61 0.68
N ARG A 184 -16.27 19.50 1.66
CA ARG A 184 -17.38 20.28 2.24
C ARG A 184 -18.07 21.15 1.19
N ALA A 185 -17.28 21.84 0.36
CA ALA A 185 -17.81 22.66 -0.73
C ALA A 185 -18.59 21.84 -1.77
N GLU A 186 -18.26 20.55 -1.92
CA GLU A 186 -19.01 19.60 -2.75
C GLU A 186 -20.27 19.04 -2.07
N GLY A 187 -20.50 19.38 -0.79
CA GLY A 187 -21.64 18.90 -0.01
C GLY A 187 -21.49 17.47 0.48
N ILE A 188 -20.26 16.99 0.70
CA ILE A 188 -19.99 15.76 1.45
C ILE A 188 -19.88 16.12 2.94
N ALA A 189 -20.44 15.28 3.82
CA ALA A 189 -20.29 15.44 5.26
C ALA A 189 -18.82 15.15 5.66
N VAL A 190 -18.17 16.10 6.32
CA VAL A 190 -16.74 16.02 6.68
C VAL A 190 -16.55 16.47 8.13
N GLU A 191 -16.25 15.49 8.99
CA GLU A 191 -15.88 15.68 10.39
C GLU A 191 -14.36 15.48 10.53
N ALA A 192 -13.59 16.50 10.15
CA ALA A 192 -12.13 16.46 10.20
C ALA A 192 -11.55 17.88 10.34
N ASP A 193 -10.64 18.08 11.29
CA ASP A 193 -9.93 19.34 11.48
C ASP A 193 -8.59 19.06 12.17
N ALA A 194 -7.49 19.52 11.56
CA ALA A 194 -6.15 19.29 12.10
C ALA A 194 -5.83 20.09 13.38
N GLU A 195 -6.71 21.01 13.81
CA GLU A 195 -6.57 21.72 15.10
C GLU A 195 -7.37 21.11 16.25
N TRP A 196 -8.15 20.04 16.01
CA TRP A 196 -9.00 19.48 17.06
C TRP A 196 -8.21 18.85 18.21
N THR A 197 -8.69 19.04 19.44
CA THR A 197 -8.26 18.24 20.58
C THR A 197 -8.80 16.81 20.47
N PRO A 198 -8.24 15.84 21.20
CA PRO A 198 -8.77 14.47 21.23
C PRO A 198 -10.26 14.40 21.57
N GLU A 199 -10.75 15.25 22.48
CA GLU A 199 -12.18 15.32 22.82
C GLU A 199 -13.01 15.84 21.66
N GLN A 200 -12.54 16.86 20.93
CA GLN A 200 -13.24 17.39 19.76
C GLN A 200 -13.28 16.36 18.62
N ALA A 201 -12.19 15.63 18.40
CA ALA A 201 -12.11 14.54 17.44
C ALA A 201 -13.08 13.41 17.79
N HIS A 202 -13.13 12.97 19.05
CA HIS A 202 -14.13 12.01 19.53
C HIS A 202 -15.55 12.48 19.23
N GLN A 203 -15.88 13.74 19.57
CA GLN A 203 -17.20 14.29 19.28
C GLN A 203 -17.49 14.40 17.78
N GLY A 204 -16.49 14.69 16.94
CA GLY A 204 -16.62 14.68 15.48
C GLY A 204 -16.94 13.29 14.92
N ALA A 205 -16.24 12.26 15.41
CA ALA A 205 -16.53 10.88 15.05
C ALA A 205 -17.98 10.50 15.36
N LEU A 206 -18.46 10.85 16.56
CA LEU A 206 -19.85 10.62 16.96
C LEU A 206 -20.86 11.39 16.11
N ARG A 207 -20.58 12.66 15.77
CA ARG A 207 -21.44 13.46 14.88
C ARG A 207 -21.58 12.81 13.51
N LEU A 208 -20.48 12.34 12.92
CA LEU A 208 -20.54 11.66 11.62
C LEU A 208 -21.38 10.38 11.69
N LEU A 209 -21.20 9.57 12.73
CA LEU A 209 -22.01 8.36 12.95
C LEU A 209 -23.51 8.71 13.05
N ASP A 210 -23.84 9.76 13.78
CA ASP A 210 -25.23 10.20 14.00
C ASP A 210 -25.84 10.82 12.72
N GLU A 211 -25.06 11.53 11.91
CA GLU A 211 -25.49 12.12 10.64
C GLU A 211 -25.66 11.07 9.53
N ILE A 212 -24.65 10.22 9.33
CA ILE A 212 -24.63 9.25 8.23
C ILE A 212 -25.46 8.01 8.58
N ARG A 213 -25.51 7.58 9.85
CA ARG A 213 -26.13 6.33 10.29
C ARG A 213 -25.73 5.17 9.36
N PRO A 214 -24.43 4.83 9.30
CA PRO A 214 -23.87 4.05 8.19
C PRO A 214 -24.48 2.65 8.09
N HIS A 215 -24.75 2.22 6.85
CA HIS A 215 -24.91 0.80 6.53
C HIS A 215 -23.56 0.11 6.40
N ILE A 216 -22.52 0.82 5.94
CA ILE A 216 -21.16 0.30 5.82
C ILE A 216 -20.19 1.30 6.41
N ILE A 217 -19.19 0.80 7.14
CA ILE A 217 -18.05 1.60 7.60
C ILE A 217 -16.80 1.14 6.85
N ILE A 218 -16.08 2.07 6.25
CA ILE A 218 -14.70 1.86 5.79
C ILE A 218 -13.79 2.42 6.88
N ASP A 219 -12.93 1.58 7.45
CA ASP A 219 -12.18 1.89 8.68
C ASP A 219 -10.68 1.65 8.51
N ASP A 220 -9.91 2.45 9.22
CA ASP A 220 -8.45 2.40 9.35
C ASP A 220 -8.11 2.30 10.85
N GLY A 221 -7.66 1.11 11.27
CA GLY A 221 -7.23 0.86 12.65
C GLY A 221 -8.33 0.40 13.60
N ALA A 222 -9.51 0.05 13.08
CA ALA A 222 -10.70 -0.42 13.79
C ALA A 222 -11.29 0.55 14.83
N SER A 223 -10.75 1.77 14.94
CA SER A 223 -11.07 2.68 16.05
C SER A 223 -12.50 3.21 15.94
N PHE A 224 -12.92 3.59 14.73
CA PHE A 224 -14.20 4.23 14.46
C PHE A 224 -15.36 3.23 14.54
N SER A 225 -15.20 2.02 14.00
CA SER A 225 -16.21 0.96 14.10
C SER A 225 -16.37 0.45 15.53
N ARG A 226 -15.28 0.36 16.30
CA ARG A 226 -15.33 0.00 17.72
C ARG A 226 -15.99 1.09 18.56
N LEU A 227 -15.75 2.36 18.23
CA LEU A 227 -16.45 3.49 18.85
C LEU A 227 -17.96 3.41 18.57
N ALA A 228 -18.35 3.14 17.32
CA ALA A 228 -19.75 2.94 16.95
C ALA A 228 -20.39 1.81 17.77
N ALA A 229 -19.69 0.67 17.94
CA ALA A 229 -20.18 -0.44 18.74
C ALA A 229 -20.33 -0.11 20.23
N ALA A 230 -19.40 0.68 20.78
CA ALA A 230 -19.34 1.00 22.19
C ALA A 230 -20.34 2.11 22.59
N GLU A 231 -20.46 3.15 21.77
CA GLU A 231 -21.15 4.40 22.14
C GLU A 231 -22.38 4.69 21.27
N ARG A 232 -22.57 3.96 20.17
CA ARG A 232 -23.74 4.04 19.30
C ARG A 232 -24.31 2.66 18.94
N PRO A 233 -24.52 1.75 19.91
CA PRO A 233 -24.96 0.37 19.65
C PRO A 233 -26.29 0.29 18.87
N GLN A 234 -27.14 1.32 18.97
CA GLN A 234 -28.39 1.43 18.21
C GLN A 234 -28.18 1.53 16.69
N LEU A 235 -27.00 1.94 16.22
CA LEU A 235 -26.68 2.02 14.80
C LEU A 235 -26.30 0.65 14.21
N LEU A 236 -25.90 -0.31 15.06
CA LEU A 236 -25.48 -1.63 14.60
C LEU A 236 -26.62 -2.45 13.98
N GLY A 237 -27.88 -2.12 14.30
CA GLY A 237 -29.04 -2.83 13.74
C GLY A 237 -29.20 -2.68 12.23
N ASP A 238 -28.71 -1.58 11.67
CA ASP A 238 -28.76 -1.30 10.22
C ASP A 238 -27.38 -1.50 9.54
N LEU A 239 -26.36 -1.90 10.30
CA LEU A 239 -24.99 -2.05 9.81
C LEU A 239 -24.85 -3.38 9.05
N ILE A 240 -24.55 -3.29 7.75
CA ILE A 240 -24.23 -4.42 6.88
C ILE A 240 -22.84 -4.97 7.21
N GLY A 241 -21.84 -4.10 7.44
CA GLY A 241 -20.51 -4.53 7.83
C GLY A 241 -19.44 -3.44 7.78
N VAL A 242 -18.21 -3.85 8.07
CA VAL A 242 -17.01 -3.00 8.11
C VAL A 242 -15.98 -3.50 7.11
N CYS A 243 -15.29 -2.59 6.42
CA CYS A 243 -14.11 -2.89 5.62
C CYS A 243 -12.87 -2.33 6.33
N GLU A 244 -11.94 -3.19 6.78
CA GLU A 244 -10.78 -2.78 7.59
C GLU A 244 -9.46 -2.84 6.81
N GLU A 245 -8.79 -1.69 6.68
CA GLU A 245 -7.59 -1.53 5.84
C GLU A 245 -6.28 -1.99 6.48
N THR A 246 -6.20 -2.00 7.81
CA THR A 246 -4.91 -2.13 8.50
C THR A 246 -4.70 -3.47 9.17
N THR A 247 -3.41 -3.84 9.28
CA THR A 247 -3.01 -5.04 10.03
C THR A 247 -3.36 -4.91 11.52
N SER A 248 -3.20 -3.72 12.10
CA SER A 248 -3.53 -3.44 13.51
C SER A 248 -5.05 -3.54 13.76
N GLY A 249 -5.88 -2.97 12.89
CA GLY A 249 -7.32 -3.08 12.98
C GLY A 249 -7.83 -4.51 12.80
N VAL A 250 -7.31 -5.25 11.81
CA VAL A 250 -7.62 -6.68 11.63
C VAL A 250 -7.25 -7.49 12.87
N ARG A 251 -6.08 -7.25 13.49
CA ARG A 251 -5.70 -7.90 14.76
C ARG A 251 -6.67 -7.58 15.89
N ALA A 252 -7.16 -6.34 15.97
CA ALA A 252 -8.15 -5.94 16.98
C ALA A 252 -9.48 -6.69 16.77
N PHE A 253 -9.97 -6.78 15.54
CA PHE A 253 -11.19 -7.54 15.23
C PHE A 253 -11.03 -9.04 15.42
N GLN A 254 -9.87 -9.61 15.10
CA GLN A 254 -9.58 -11.02 15.41
C GLN A 254 -9.64 -11.27 16.92
N ALA A 255 -9.04 -10.39 17.73
CA ALA A 255 -9.12 -10.51 19.19
C ALA A 255 -10.56 -10.39 19.72
N MET A 256 -11.39 -9.53 19.10
CA MET A 256 -12.82 -9.45 19.43
C MET A 256 -13.58 -10.73 19.03
N GLN A 257 -13.25 -11.31 17.88
CA GLN A 257 -13.83 -12.57 17.41
C GLN A 257 -13.47 -13.74 18.33
N ASP A 258 -12.19 -13.87 18.71
CA ASP A 258 -11.70 -14.91 19.62
C ASP A 258 -12.34 -14.80 21.01
N ALA A 259 -12.69 -13.58 21.43
CA ALA A 259 -13.43 -13.31 22.65
C ALA A 259 -14.96 -13.53 22.52
N GLY A 260 -15.47 -13.85 21.33
CA GLY A 260 -16.91 -13.99 21.07
C GLY A 260 -17.69 -12.67 21.16
N ARG A 261 -17.03 -11.53 20.91
CA ARG A 261 -17.58 -10.17 21.11
C ARG A 261 -17.68 -9.33 19.84
N LEU A 262 -17.39 -9.90 18.66
CA LEU A 262 -17.52 -9.20 17.38
C LEU A 262 -18.99 -9.18 16.92
N PRO A 263 -19.69 -8.02 16.91
CA PRO A 263 -21.15 -8.00 16.74
C PRO A 263 -21.61 -7.80 15.29
N PHE A 264 -20.69 -7.60 14.33
CA PHE A 264 -20.99 -7.35 12.93
C PHE A 264 -19.96 -8.02 11.99
N PRO A 265 -20.28 -8.14 10.69
CA PRO A 265 -19.32 -8.61 9.69
C PRO A 265 -18.16 -7.63 9.48
N VAL A 266 -16.95 -8.16 9.32
CA VAL A 266 -15.74 -7.38 9.01
C VAL A 266 -15.00 -8.03 7.85
N VAL A 267 -14.87 -7.33 6.73
CA VAL A 267 -14.00 -7.72 5.62
C VAL A 267 -12.58 -7.18 5.88
N ALA A 268 -11.63 -8.09 6.09
CA ALA A 268 -10.21 -7.78 6.25
C ALA A 268 -9.59 -7.40 4.90
N VAL A 269 -9.74 -6.13 4.49
CA VAL A 269 -9.15 -5.58 3.26
C VAL A 269 -7.63 -5.68 3.29
N ASN A 270 -7.02 -5.50 4.48
CA ASN A 270 -5.59 -5.68 4.68
C ASN A 270 -5.06 -7.04 4.22
N ASP A 271 -5.86 -8.11 4.28
CA ASP A 271 -5.43 -9.47 3.95
C ASP A 271 -5.37 -9.74 2.43
N SER A 272 -5.80 -8.80 1.60
CA SER A 272 -5.60 -8.86 0.15
C SER A 272 -4.11 -8.88 -0.20
N VAL A 273 -3.75 -9.67 -1.22
CA VAL A 273 -2.37 -9.65 -1.76
C VAL A 273 -2.05 -8.33 -2.43
N LEU A 274 -3.05 -7.58 -2.88
CA LEU A 274 -2.86 -6.25 -3.46
C LEU A 274 -2.59 -5.19 -2.40
N LYS A 275 -3.00 -5.42 -1.15
CA LYS A 275 -2.62 -4.57 -0.03
C LYS A 275 -1.23 -4.95 0.46
N THR A 276 -1.05 -6.18 0.95
CA THR A 276 0.25 -6.59 1.52
C THR A 276 1.40 -6.60 0.51
N GLY A 277 1.13 -7.01 -0.74
CA GLY A 277 2.14 -7.15 -1.80
C GLY A 277 2.44 -5.86 -2.55
N PHE A 278 1.62 -4.81 -2.43
CA PHE A 278 1.83 -3.55 -3.15
C PHE A 278 1.83 -2.34 -2.22
N ASP A 279 0.79 -2.13 -1.41
CA ASP A 279 0.77 -1.03 -0.43
C ASP A 279 1.99 -1.09 0.49
N ASN A 280 2.11 -2.18 1.24
CA ASN A 280 3.18 -2.30 2.22
C ASN A 280 4.57 -2.43 1.52
N ALA A 281 4.66 -3.22 0.44
CA ALA A 281 5.93 -3.54 -0.21
C ALA A 281 6.48 -2.48 -1.17
N HIS A 282 5.58 -1.74 -1.83
CA HIS A 282 5.93 -0.71 -2.80
C HIS A 282 5.55 0.68 -2.31
N GLY A 283 4.39 0.89 -1.68
CA GLY A 283 3.97 2.20 -1.16
C GLY A 283 4.78 2.65 0.06
N THR A 284 4.68 1.93 1.17
CA THR A 284 5.33 2.33 2.43
C THR A 284 6.84 2.34 2.27
N GLY A 285 7.41 1.26 1.72
CA GLY A 285 8.85 1.15 1.49
C GLY A 285 9.43 2.29 0.64
N GLU A 286 8.72 2.73 -0.42
CA GLU A 286 9.15 3.82 -1.30
C GLU A 286 8.96 5.21 -0.67
N SER A 287 7.79 5.46 -0.10
CA SER A 287 7.46 6.75 0.53
C SER A 287 8.34 7.05 1.73
N CYS A 288 8.68 6.04 2.54
CA CYS A 288 9.63 6.21 3.65
C CYS A 288 11.01 6.64 3.13
N VAL A 289 11.52 6.01 2.07
CA VAL A 289 12.83 6.36 1.50
C VAL A 289 12.85 7.79 1.00
N THR A 290 11.87 8.20 0.19
CA THR A 290 11.86 9.54 -0.41
C THR A 290 11.61 10.64 0.63
N THR A 291 10.81 10.37 1.66
CA THR A 291 10.62 11.29 2.79
C THR A 291 11.91 11.44 3.61
N MET A 292 12.60 10.33 3.89
CA MET A 292 13.90 10.38 4.57
C MET A 292 14.96 11.11 3.73
N GLN A 293 14.97 10.97 2.40
CA GLN A 293 15.80 11.79 1.52
C GLN A 293 15.45 13.28 1.64
N GLY A 294 14.17 13.64 1.76
CA GLY A 294 13.74 15.02 1.98
C GLY A 294 14.27 15.61 3.30
N ILE A 295 14.29 14.82 4.37
CA ILE A 295 14.73 15.25 5.71
C ILE A 295 16.26 15.27 5.86
N LEU A 296 16.94 14.27 5.29
CA LEU A 296 18.38 14.03 5.49
C LEU A 296 19.25 14.49 4.31
N GLY A 297 18.63 14.79 3.16
CA GLY A 297 19.27 15.09 1.89
C GLY A 297 19.22 13.89 0.92
N ALA A 298 19.10 14.19 -0.37
CA ALA A 298 18.93 13.21 -1.44
C ALA A 298 19.96 12.06 -1.44
N LYS A 299 21.18 12.33 -0.95
CA LYS A 299 22.31 11.37 -0.93
C LYS A 299 22.49 10.67 0.41
N ALA A 300 21.55 10.79 1.35
CA ALA A 300 21.68 10.22 2.70
C ALA A 300 21.92 8.69 2.73
N PHE A 301 21.47 7.98 1.69
CA PHE A 301 21.64 6.53 1.56
C PHE A 301 22.93 6.11 0.85
N ALA A 302 23.59 7.01 0.12
CA ALA A 302 24.75 6.65 -0.70
C ALA A 302 25.94 6.24 0.16
N GLY A 303 26.29 4.95 0.12
CA GLY A 303 27.39 4.37 0.90
C GLY A 303 27.13 4.23 2.40
N SER A 304 25.93 4.57 2.89
CA SER A 304 25.60 4.45 4.32
C SER A 304 25.29 3.00 4.71
N ARG A 305 25.61 2.65 5.95
CA ARG A 305 25.28 1.35 6.55
C ARG A 305 23.91 1.46 7.21
N VAL A 306 22.91 0.83 6.60
CA VAL A 306 21.51 0.89 7.02
C VAL A 306 21.12 -0.45 7.63
N THR A 307 20.72 -0.44 8.90
CA THR A 307 20.19 -1.62 9.59
C THR A 307 18.66 -1.55 9.57
N VAL A 308 18.02 -2.53 8.92
CA VAL A 308 16.57 -2.66 8.84
C VAL A 308 16.12 -3.78 9.78
N ILE A 309 15.27 -3.45 10.74
CA ILE A 309 14.73 -4.40 11.72
C ILE A 309 13.30 -4.75 11.32
N GLY A 310 13.05 -6.00 10.96
CA GLY A 310 11.83 -6.48 10.31
C GLY A 310 11.98 -6.53 8.79
N TYR A 311 11.81 -7.72 8.21
CA TYR A 311 11.92 -8.02 6.78
C TYR A 311 10.61 -8.59 6.20
N GLY A 312 9.48 -8.18 6.79
CA GLY A 312 8.18 -8.29 6.14
C GLY A 312 8.08 -7.38 4.90
N PRO A 313 6.88 -7.27 4.29
CA PRO A 313 6.69 -6.51 3.06
C PRO A 313 7.26 -5.08 3.10
N VAL A 314 7.01 -4.33 4.18
CA VAL A 314 7.52 -2.96 4.37
C VAL A 314 9.04 -2.91 4.40
N GLY A 315 9.66 -3.69 5.30
CA GLY A 315 11.11 -3.72 5.47
C GLY A 315 11.84 -4.20 4.22
N ARG A 316 11.30 -5.22 3.54
CA ARG A 316 11.79 -5.69 2.24
C ARG A 316 11.69 -4.60 1.17
N GLY A 317 10.53 -3.94 1.09
CA GLY A 317 10.30 -2.80 0.20
C GLY A 317 11.35 -1.71 0.37
N PHE A 318 11.54 -1.26 1.60
CA PHE A 318 12.52 -0.24 1.98
C PHE A 318 13.96 -0.66 1.65
N ALA A 319 14.36 -1.88 2.05
CA ALA A 319 15.71 -2.42 1.84
C ALA A 319 16.10 -2.43 0.35
N LEU A 320 15.17 -2.83 -0.53
CA LEU A 320 15.39 -2.83 -1.98
C LEU A 320 15.62 -1.41 -2.53
N ARG A 321 14.86 -0.41 -2.06
CA ARG A 321 14.97 0.98 -2.53
C ARG A 321 16.26 1.63 -2.05
N VAL A 322 16.60 1.50 -0.77
CA VAL A 322 17.85 2.09 -0.27
C VAL A 322 19.08 1.42 -0.88
N ARG A 323 19.01 0.13 -1.24
CA ARG A 323 20.07 -0.53 -2.03
C ARG A 323 20.21 0.08 -3.42
N ALA A 324 19.11 0.38 -4.11
CA ALA A 324 19.14 1.07 -5.40
C ALA A 324 19.77 2.47 -5.30
N LEU A 325 19.72 3.10 -4.12
CA LEU A 325 20.43 4.35 -3.80
C LEU A 325 21.87 4.15 -3.28
N GLY A 326 22.34 2.90 -3.22
CA GLY A 326 23.71 2.56 -2.84
C GLY A 326 23.96 2.38 -1.35
N ALA A 327 22.93 2.17 -0.53
CA ALA A 327 23.09 1.78 0.86
C ALA A 327 23.63 0.35 0.99
N ARG A 328 24.35 0.11 2.09
CA ARG A 328 24.76 -1.23 2.54
C ARG A 328 23.79 -1.69 3.61
N VAL A 329 22.87 -2.57 3.23
CA VAL A 329 21.77 -2.98 4.10
C VAL A 329 22.13 -4.23 4.90
N THR A 330 21.91 -4.16 6.21
CA THR A 330 21.88 -5.32 7.10
C THR A 330 20.46 -5.49 7.64
N VAL A 331 19.95 -6.71 7.59
CA VAL A 331 18.61 -7.07 8.03
C VAL A 331 18.68 -7.80 9.37
N CYS A 332 17.77 -7.44 10.27
CA CYS A 332 17.54 -8.13 11.53
C CYS A 332 16.07 -8.56 11.58
N ASP A 333 15.80 -9.85 11.75
CA ASP A 333 14.44 -10.36 11.93
C ASP A 333 14.41 -11.45 13.00
N THR A 334 13.28 -11.57 13.70
CA THR A 334 13.04 -12.65 14.66
C THR A 334 12.55 -13.93 13.97
N ASP A 335 11.95 -13.80 12.78
CA ASP A 335 11.61 -14.93 11.92
C ASP A 335 12.83 -15.38 11.09
N PRO A 336 13.36 -16.60 11.32
CA PRO A 336 14.49 -17.11 10.55
C PRO A 336 14.17 -17.29 9.05
N VAL A 337 12.90 -17.46 8.67
CA VAL A 337 12.50 -17.54 7.25
C VAL A 337 12.66 -16.18 6.58
N ALA A 338 12.16 -15.11 7.21
CA ALA A 338 12.32 -13.75 6.71
C ALA A 338 13.80 -13.33 6.66
N ALA A 339 14.59 -13.68 7.69
CA ALA A 339 16.04 -13.46 7.70
C ALA A 339 16.76 -14.22 6.56
N LEU A 340 16.37 -15.48 6.31
CA LEU A 340 16.93 -16.26 5.20
C LEU A 340 16.54 -15.67 3.84
N GLN A 341 15.29 -15.22 3.67
CA GLN A 341 14.84 -14.52 2.47
C GLN A 341 15.69 -13.27 2.21
N ALA A 342 16.01 -12.48 3.24
CA ALA A 342 16.90 -11.34 3.10
C ALA A 342 18.28 -11.72 2.55
N VAL A 343 18.84 -12.85 3.01
CA VAL A 343 20.11 -13.39 2.48
C VAL A 343 20.00 -13.74 0.99
N PHE A 344 18.92 -14.39 0.58
CA PHE A 344 18.68 -14.74 -0.82
C PHE A 344 18.36 -13.52 -1.70
N ASP A 345 17.80 -12.46 -1.12
CA ASP A 345 17.64 -11.15 -1.77
C ASP A 345 18.96 -10.36 -1.85
N GLY A 346 20.05 -10.87 -1.27
CA GLY A 346 21.39 -10.30 -1.36
C GLY A 346 21.78 -9.36 -0.21
N PHE A 347 21.10 -9.46 0.94
CA PHE A 347 21.38 -8.67 2.14
C PHE A 347 22.10 -9.48 3.21
N ALA A 348 22.92 -8.83 4.03
CA ALA A 348 23.45 -9.48 5.23
C ALA A 348 22.32 -9.62 6.26
N ALA A 349 22.14 -10.81 6.85
CA ALA A 349 21.23 -11.01 7.99
C ALA A 349 22.04 -11.22 9.27
N ARG A 350 21.71 -10.48 10.33
CA ARG A 350 22.41 -10.52 11.63
C ARG A 350 21.43 -10.36 12.78
N SER A 351 21.88 -10.67 13.99
CA SER A 351 21.14 -10.28 15.19
C SER A 351 21.08 -8.76 15.31
N ILE A 352 20.02 -8.23 15.93
CA ILE A 352 19.95 -6.80 16.25
C ILE A 352 21.16 -6.38 17.09
N ASP A 353 21.60 -7.24 18.00
CA ASP A 353 22.72 -6.97 18.88
C ASP A 353 24.04 -6.81 18.13
N ASP A 354 24.28 -7.51 17.02
CA ASP A 354 25.54 -7.41 16.30
C ASP A 354 25.56 -6.27 15.26
N SER A 355 24.40 -5.65 15.01
CA SER A 355 24.21 -4.78 13.84
C SER A 355 24.21 -3.28 14.17
N LEU A 356 24.08 -2.90 15.44
CA LEU A 356 23.83 -1.50 15.85
C LEU A 356 25.09 -0.64 15.96
N GLU A 357 26.20 -1.19 16.44
CA GLU A 357 27.44 -0.43 16.71
C GLU A 357 28.03 0.21 15.45
N ASN A 358 27.76 -0.41 14.31
CA ASN A 358 28.25 -0.02 13.00
C ASN A 358 27.14 0.53 12.09
N ALA A 359 25.93 0.77 12.60
CA ALA A 359 24.88 1.36 11.79
C ALA A 359 25.06 2.87 11.69
N ASP A 360 25.03 3.42 10.48
CA ASP A 360 24.88 4.86 10.27
C ASP A 360 23.40 5.26 10.40
N MET A 361 22.50 4.31 10.12
CA MET A 361 21.06 4.47 10.21
C MET A 361 20.41 3.16 10.67
N VAL A 362 19.46 3.24 11.60
CA VAL A 362 18.66 2.13 12.10
C VAL A 362 17.19 2.43 11.87
N VAL A 363 16.48 1.49 11.25
CA VAL A 363 15.08 1.64 10.89
C VAL A 363 14.27 0.45 11.41
N SER A 364 13.18 0.71 12.13
CA SER A 364 12.23 -0.31 12.59
C SER A 364 11.04 -0.42 11.62
N ALA A 365 10.75 -1.63 11.17
CA ALA A 365 9.68 -1.98 10.23
C ALA A 365 8.85 -3.17 10.75
N THR A 366 8.74 -3.31 12.08
CA THR A 366 8.25 -4.55 12.71
C THR A 366 6.76 -4.53 13.02
N GLY A 367 6.17 -3.36 13.27
CA GLY A 367 4.84 -3.27 13.86
C GLY A 367 4.80 -3.85 15.27
N VAL A 368 5.93 -3.84 16.00
CA VAL A 368 6.06 -4.39 17.36
C VAL A 368 6.58 -3.33 18.32
N ARG A 369 5.90 -3.16 19.45
CA ARG A 369 6.24 -2.17 20.47
C ARG A 369 7.59 -2.53 21.09
N HIS A 370 8.43 -1.53 21.29
CA HIS A 370 9.74 -1.64 21.93
C HIS A 370 10.72 -2.57 21.21
N THR A 371 10.63 -2.64 19.87
CA THR A 371 11.65 -3.29 19.03
C THR A 371 13.04 -2.70 19.25
N VAL A 372 13.16 -1.36 19.28
CA VAL A 372 14.41 -0.67 19.62
C VAL A 372 14.34 -0.16 21.06
N THR A 373 14.92 -0.93 21.97
CA THR A 373 14.95 -0.62 23.41
C THR A 373 16.06 0.36 23.79
N MET A 374 16.03 0.89 25.02
CA MET A 374 17.14 1.66 25.61
C MET A 374 18.49 0.94 25.54
N ARG A 375 18.49 -0.38 25.72
CA ARG A 375 19.71 -1.21 25.60
C ARG A 375 20.27 -1.18 24.19
N HIS A 376 19.39 -1.22 23.18
CA HIS A 376 19.79 -1.12 21.77
C HIS A 376 20.33 0.28 21.46
N MET A 377 19.61 1.34 21.85
CA MET A 377 20.02 2.73 21.58
C MET A 377 21.39 3.10 22.18
N ARG A 378 21.72 2.59 23.37
CA ARG A 378 23.04 2.80 24.00
C ARG A 378 24.22 2.22 23.22
N ARG A 379 23.98 1.23 22.36
CA ARG A 379 25.02 0.57 21.53
C ARG A 379 25.22 1.25 20.18
N MET A 380 24.34 2.17 19.80
CA MET A 380 24.46 2.90 18.54
C MET A 380 25.60 3.93 18.62
N ARG A 381 26.10 4.36 17.47
CA ARG A 381 27.09 5.45 17.39
C ARG A 381 26.43 6.81 17.54
N THR A 382 27.19 7.77 18.08
CA THR A 382 26.79 9.18 18.07
C THR A 382 26.50 9.66 16.64
N GLY A 383 25.37 10.36 16.47
CA GLY A 383 24.88 10.85 15.20
C GLY A 383 24.27 9.78 14.28
N ALA A 384 24.10 8.53 14.74
CA ALA A 384 23.30 7.57 13.98
C ALA A 384 21.85 8.05 13.86
N VAL A 385 21.28 7.84 12.68
CA VAL A 385 19.87 8.13 12.41
C VAL A 385 19.01 6.99 12.95
N LEU A 386 17.91 7.31 13.61
CA LEU A 386 16.92 6.38 14.12
C LEU A 386 15.53 6.77 13.60
N SER A 387 14.81 5.80 13.02
CA SER A 387 13.51 6.05 12.39
C SER A 387 12.58 4.82 12.47
N VAL A 388 11.28 5.05 12.41
CA VAL A 388 10.25 4.02 12.26
C VAL A 388 9.62 4.15 10.87
N ILE A 389 9.47 3.01 10.20
CA ILE A 389 8.73 2.87 8.94
C ILE A 389 7.59 1.86 9.06
N GLY A 390 7.39 1.29 10.26
CA GLY A 390 6.18 0.54 10.59
C GLY A 390 5.01 1.47 10.95
N GLY A 391 3.93 0.90 11.47
CA GLY A 391 2.65 1.60 11.65
C GLY A 391 2.06 1.50 13.05
N ILE A 392 2.89 1.33 14.09
CA ILE A 392 2.40 1.39 15.47
C ILE A 392 3.25 2.33 16.33
N ALA A 393 2.60 2.94 17.33
CA ALA A 393 3.28 3.77 18.30
C ALA A 393 4.30 2.99 19.13
N ASN A 394 5.41 3.66 19.49
CA ASN A 394 6.46 3.16 20.37
C ASN A 394 7.17 1.89 19.86
N GLU A 395 7.41 1.72 18.56
CA GLU A 395 8.40 0.71 18.09
C GLU A 395 9.80 1.01 18.65
N ILE A 396 10.11 2.28 18.88
CA ILE A 396 11.25 2.73 19.66
C ILE A 396 10.78 3.04 21.08
N ALA A 397 11.50 2.56 22.09
CA ALA A 397 11.19 2.79 23.50
C ALA A 397 11.57 4.22 23.95
N LEU A 398 10.95 5.23 23.33
CA LEU A 398 11.18 6.65 23.66
C LEU A 398 10.54 7.04 24.99
N ASP A 399 9.49 6.32 25.41
CA ASP A 399 8.83 6.43 26.71
C ASP A 399 9.75 6.04 27.89
N ASP A 400 10.79 5.25 27.62
CA ASP A 400 11.82 4.92 28.61
C ASP A 400 12.87 6.05 28.78
N ILE A 401 12.86 7.08 27.92
CA ILE A 401 13.78 8.22 28.01
C ILE A 401 13.20 9.27 28.98
N PRO A 402 13.87 9.56 30.12
CA PRO A 402 13.36 10.52 31.09
C PRO A 402 13.13 11.90 30.48
N GLY A 403 11.90 12.41 30.60
CA GLY A 403 11.53 13.73 30.12
C GLY A 403 11.34 13.84 28.61
N PHE A 404 11.36 12.73 27.86
CA PHE A 404 10.99 12.75 26.46
C PHE A 404 9.54 13.20 26.29
N ARG A 405 9.34 14.17 25.40
CA ARG A 405 8.04 14.67 24.99
C ARG A 405 8.09 14.88 23.49
N HIS A 406 7.01 14.49 22.83
CA HIS A 406 6.82 14.75 21.41
C HIS A 406 6.76 16.26 21.19
N VAL A 407 7.46 16.72 20.16
CA VAL A 407 7.37 18.09 19.67
C VAL A 407 6.57 18.06 18.38
N ALA A 408 5.44 18.78 18.35
CA ALA A 408 4.61 18.89 17.16
C ALA A 408 5.44 19.42 15.97
N GLU A 409 5.18 18.89 14.78
CA GLU A 409 5.83 19.28 13.52
C GLU A 409 7.36 19.08 13.47
N CYS A 410 7.93 18.32 14.42
CA CYS A 410 9.36 18.04 14.43
C CYS A 410 9.69 16.79 13.58
N CYS A 411 10.16 17.00 12.36
CA CYS A 411 10.56 15.91 11.47
C CYS A 411 11.96 15.34 11.77
N ARG A 412 12.80 16.11 12.49
CA ARG A 412 14.18 15.74 12.84
C ARG A 412 14.63 16.44 14.11
N ARG A 413 15.14 15.67 15.07
CA ARG A 413 15.79 16.19 16.28
C ARG A 413 16.93 15.31 16.74
N ASP A 414 17.86 15.91 17.46
CA ASP A 414 18.84 15.13 18.20
C ASP A 414 18.29 14.77 19.59
N ILE A 415 18.47 13.52 20.01
CA ILE A 415 18.07 13.00 21.31
C ILE A 415 19.30 12.48 22.06
N ALA A 416 19.47 12.92 23.31
CA ALA A 416 20.52 12.41 24.18
C ALA A 416 20.03 11.13 24.87
N ILE A 417 20.66 10.00 24.57
CA ILE A 417 20.35 8.72 25.21
C ILE A 417 21.05 8.67 26.58
N PRO A 418 20.32 8.45 27.70
CA PRO A 418 20.93 8.28 29.00
C PRO A 418 22.05 7.23 29.02
N ASP A 419 23.23 7.62 29.52
CA ASP A 419 24.46 6.81 29.54
C ASP A 419 24.86 6.27 28.15
N GLY A 420 24.54 7.03 27.10
CA GLY A 420 24.68 6.60 25.72
C GLY A 420 25.03 7.75 24.76
N PRO A 421 24.88 7.51 23.45
CA PRO A 421 25.17 8.49 22.42
C PRO A 421 24.09 9.58 22.31
N THR A 422 24.38 10.63 21.55
CA THR A 422 23.34 11.46 20.94
C THR A 422 22.94 10.86 19.60
N LEU A 423 21.65 10.61 19.37
CA LEU A 423 21.11 10.06 18.13
C LEU A 423 20.29 11.11 17.38
N THR A 424 20.17 11.00 16.06
CA THR A 424 19.24 11.81 15.27
C THR A 424 17.95 11.02 15.08
N LEU A 425 16.87 11.45 15.73
CA LEU A 425 15.53 10.87 15.63
C LEU A 425 14.74 11.54 14.50
N LEU A 426 14.07 10.74 13.67
CA LEU A 426 13.14 11.22 12.65
C LEU A 426 11.69 11.08 13.12
N ALA A 427 10.85 12.05 12.74
CA ALA A 427 9.40 12.03 12.93
C ALA A 427 8.95 11.67 14.35
N GLU A 428 9.67 12.16 15.37
CA GLU A 428 9.44 11.82 16.79
C GLU A 428 9.34 10.31 17.10
N GLY A 429 9.88 9.43 16.24
CA GLY A 429 9.81 7.97 16.40
C GLY A 429 8.50 7.32 15.96
N ASP A 430 7.67 8.04 15.21
CA ASP A 430 6.49 7.52 14.53
C ASP A 430 6.81 7.19 13.05
N GLY A 431 5.87 6.60 12.33
CA GLY A 431 6.01 6.22 10.92
C GLY A 431 6.35 7.42 10.03
N VAL A 432 7.59 7.43 9.54
CA VAL A 432 8.18 8.63 8.91
C VAL A 432 7.43 9.11 7.66
N ASN A 433 6.80 8.22 6.90
CA ASN A 433 6.16 8.57 5.63
C ASN A 433 4.85 9.33 5.80
N TYR A 434 4.06 9.05 6.84
CA TYR A 434 2.81 9.76 7.12
C TYR A 434 2.98 10.89 8.13
N THR A 435 3.93 10.78 9.07
CA THR A 435 4.19 11.85 10.05
C THR A 435 5.00 13.00 9.46
N ALA A 436 5.93 12.73 8.53
CA ALA A 436 6.84 13.72 7.97
C ALA A 436 6.83 13.79 6.43
N GLY A 437 5.93 13.05 5.79
CA GLY A 437 5.78 12.97 4.33
C GLY A 437 4.32 12.96 3.88
N GLY A 438 4.11 12.78 2.58
CA GLY A 438 2.76 12.76 1.98
C GLY A 438 2.08 11.38 1.96
N GLY A 439 2.50 10.45 2.82
CA GLY A 439 1.98 9.08 2.85
C GLY A 439 2.33 8.24 1.61
N ASN A 440 1.53 7.21 1.37
CA ASN A 440 1.72 6.30 0.23
C ASN A 440 1.41 6.99 -1.11
N PRO A 441 2.07 6.59 -2.22
CA PRO A 441 1.81 7.20 -3.52
C PRO A 441 0.41 6.94 -4.09
N ILE A 442 -0.04 7.83 -4.99
CA ILE A 442 -1.37 7.79 -5.64
C ILE A 442 -1.67 6.45 -6.30
N GLU A 443 -0.77 5.95 -7.13
CA GLU A 443 -0.97 4.73 -7.92
C GLU A 443 -1.03 3.47 -7.04
N ILE A 444 -0.52 3.55 -5.81
CA ILE A 444 -0.58 2.47 -4.83
C ILE A 444 -1.92 2.50 -4.09
N MET A 445 -2.36 3.68 -3.64
CA MET A 445 -3.69 3.82 -3.01
C MET A 445 -4.84 3.54 -3.98
N ASP A 446 -4.62 3.72 -5.29
CA ASP A 446 -5.58 3.26 -6.32
C ASP A 446 -5.90 1.77 -6.18
N LEU A 447 -4.89 0.93 -5.85
CA LEU A 447 -5.08 -0.49 -5.60
C LEU A 447 -5.76 -0.73 -4.25
N SER A 448 -5.29 -0.11 -3.16
CA SER A 448 -5.90 -0.26 -1.83
C SER A 448 -7.39 0.12 -1.84
N PHE A 449 -7.73 1.23 -2.50
CA PHE A 449 -9.12 1.67 -2.60
C PHE A 449 -9.95 0.86 -3.61
N ALA A 450 -9.34 0.26 -4.62
CA ALA A 450 -10.00 -0.74 -5.45
C ALA A 450 -10.38 -2.00 -4.64
N VAL A 451 -9.54 -2.42 -3.69
CA VAL A 451 -9.87 -3.49 -2.74
C VAL A 451 -11.00 -3.05 -1.80
N GLN A 452 -10.94 -1.83 -1.25
CA GLN A 452 -12.00 -1.27 -0.41
C GLN A 452 -13.35 -1.23 -1.13
N ALA A 453 -13.40 -0.70 -2.35
CA ALA A 453 -14.62 -0.67 -3.16
C ALA A 453 -15.16 -2.07 -3.45
N SER A 454 -14.26 -3.04 -3.70
CA SER A 454 -14.64 -4.44 -3.88
C SER A 454 -15.20 -5.06 -2.60
N ALA A 455 -14.67 -4.71 -1.43
CA ALA A 455 -15.20 -5.14 -0.14
C ALA A 455 -16.60 -4.57 0.12
N VAL A 456 -16.82 -3.29 -0.22
CA VAL A 456 -18.15 -2.67 -0.15
C VAL A 456 -19.14 -3.41 -1.05
N ALA A 457 -18.79 -3.65 -2.32
CA ALA A 457 -19.64 -4.39 -3.25
C ALA A 457 -19.92 -5.82 -2.77
N TRP A 458 -18.92 -6.49 -2.20
CA TRP A 458 -19.04 -7.82 -1.62
C TRP A 458 -20.03 -7.83 -0.45
N LEU A 459 -19.92 -6.89 0.49
CA LEU A 459 -20.87 -6.74 1.60
C LEU A 459 -22.30 -6.48 1.11
N LEU A 460 -22.48 -5.61 0.10
CA LEU A 460 -23.79 -5.32 -0.46
C LEU A 460 -24.47 -6.53 -1.11
N THR A 461 -23.68 -7.37 -1.79
CA THR A 461 -24.19 -8.57 -2.49
C THR A 461 -24.46 -9.74 -1.54
N HIS A 462 -23.82 -9.78 -0.37
CA HIS A 462 -23.93 -10.88 0.60
C HIS A 462 -24.63 -10.47 1.91
N ARG A 463 -25.25 -9.29 1.97
CA ARG A 463 -25.78 -8.69 3.20
C ARG A 463 -26.79 -9.59 3.94
N ASP A 464 -27.57 -10.39 3.21
CA ASP A 464 -28.62 -11.24 3.77
C ASP A 464 -28.09 -12.60 4.26
N GLU A 465 -26.85 -12.94 3.90
CA GLU A 465 -26.20 -14.24 4.17
C GLU A 465 -25.03 -14.13 5.17
N THR A 466 -24.57 -12.92 5.45
CA THR A 466 -23.33 -12.71 6.20
C THR A 466 -23.60 -12.57 7.70
N ALA A 467 -23.16 -13.57 8.47
CA ALA A 467 -23.17 -13.52 9.93
C ALA A 467 -21.99 -12.66 10.48
N PRO A 468 -22.07 -12.18 11.72
CA PRO A 468 -20.95 -11.52 12.39
C PRO A 468 -19.68 -12.38 12.38
N GLY A 469 -18.55 -11.77 12.04
CA GLY A 469 -17.29 -12.48 11.89
C GLY A 469 -16.28 -11.71 11.04
N LEU A 470 -15.02 -12.04 11.22
CA LEU A 470 -13.91 -11.56 10.39
C LEU A 470 -13.78 -12.45 9.16
N MET A 471 -13.77 -11.85 7.99
CA MET A 471 -13.75 -12.56 6.71
C MET A 471 -12.78 -11.93 5.72
N ARG A 472 -12.47 -12.68 4.66
CA ARG A 472 -11.51 -12.28 3.63
C ARG A 472 -12.19 -12.21 2.28
N LEU A 473 -11.74 -11.27 1.46
CA LEU A 473 -12.08 -11.28 0.05
C LEU A 473 -11.48 -12.51 -0.63
N GLY A 474 -12.24 -13.09 -1.56
CA GLY A 474 -11.77 -14.21 -2.36
C GLY A 474 -10.70 -13.77 -3.37
N ALA A 475 -9.82 -14.71 -3.75
CA ALA A 475 -8.74 -14.46 -4.72
C ALA A 475 -9.25 -13.98 -6.10
N ALA A 476 -10.51 -14.22 -6.44
CA ALA A 476 -11.11 -13.71 -7.67
C ALA A 476 -11.17 -12.18 -7.70
N SER A 477 -11.44 -11.53 -6.56
CA SER A 477 -11.45 -10.07 -6.44
C SER A 477 -10.06 -9.50 -6.69
N ASP A 478 -9.03 -10.06 -6.05
CA ASP A 478 -7.64 -9.65 -6.26
C ASP A 478 -7.21 -9.81 -7.73
N ARG A 479 -7.55 -10.93 -8.38
CA ARG A 479 -7.25 -11.15 -9.80
C ARG A 479 -7.94 -10.13 -10.70
N ARG A 480 -9.20 -9.77 -10.41
CA ARG A 480 -9.96 -8.78 -11.17
C ARG A 480 -9.32 -7.40 -11.08
N ILE A 481 -8.98 -6.96 -9.85
CA ILE A 481 -8.30 -5.68 -9.63
C ILE A 481 -6.92 -5.68 -10.31
N ALA A 482 -6.15 -6.76 -10.18
CA ALA A 482 -4.85 -6.89 -10.83
C ALA A 482 -4.94 -6.84 -12.36
N ALA A 483 -5.96 -7.49 -12.96
CA ALA A 483 -6.20 -7.44 -14.39
C ALA A 483 -6.54 -6.01 -14.86
N ALA A 484 -7.42 -5.31 -14.14
CA ALA A 484 -7.70 -3.90 -14.42
C ALA A 484 -6.43 -3.03 -14.29
N ALA A 485 -5.63 -3.26 -13.24
CA ALA A 485 -4.37 -2.57 -12.99
C ALA A 485 -3.30 -2.78 -14.07
N LEU A 486 -3.20 -3.99 -14.62
CA LEU A 486 -2.31 -4.30 -15.74
C LEU A 486 -2.82 -3.61 -17.02
N ALA A 487 -4.12 -3.72 -17.33
CA ALA A 487 -4.68 -3.17 -18.55
C ALA A 487 -4.47 -1.66 -18.67
N VAL A 488 -4.73 -0.90 -17.60
CA VAL A 488 -4.53 0.57 -17.58
C VAL A 488 -3.05 0.97 -17.66
N ARG A 489 -2.13 0.05 -17.33
CA ARG A 489 -0.67 0.21 -17.46
C ARG A 489 -0.13 -0.27 -18.81
N GLY A 490 -0.99 -0.81 -19.68
CA GLY A 490 -0.57 -1.37 -20.98
C GLY A 490 0.05 -2.76 -20.91
N PHE A 491 -0.20 -3.49 -19.82
CA PHE A 491 0.23 -4.87 -19.64
C PHE A 491 -0.96 -5.83 -19.65
N ALA A 492 -0.69 -7.12 -19.76
CA ALA A 492 -1.70 -8.17 -19.67
C ALA A 492 -1.17 -9.37 -18.89
N ALA A 493 -2.05 -10.01 -18.12
CA ALA A 493 -1.78 -11.33 -17.56
C ALA A 493 -2.01 -12.39 -18.64
N SER A 494 -1.18 -13.43 -18.66
CA SER A 494 -1.44 -14.62 -19.47
C SER A 494 -2.59 -15.44 -18.88
N SER A 495 -3.37 -16.10 -19.74
CA SER A 495 -4.38 -17.09 -19.34
C SER A 495 -3.83 -18.51 -19.52
N ALA A 496 -4.16 -19.41 -18.59
CA ALA A 496 -3.94 -20.84 -18.79
C ALA A 496 -5.07 -21.43 -19.64
N GLU A 497 -4.76 -22.43 -20.47
CA GLU A 497 -5.78 -23.24 -21.15
C GLU A 497 -6.62 -23.99 -20.11
N PRO A 498 -7.95 -23.80 -20.04
CA PRO A 498 -8.80 -24.39 -19.01
C PRO A 498 -8.84 -25.92 -19.06
N ASP A 499 -8.74 -26.48 -20.27
CA ASP A 499 -8.67 -27.92 -20.53
C ASP A 499 -7.30 -28.28 -21.09
N ASN A 500 -6.29 -28.24 -20.23
CA ASN A 500 -4.92 -28.60 -20.57
C ASN A 500 -4.66 -30.12 -20.48
N GLY A 501 -5.70 -30.95 -20.36
CA GLY A 501 -5.59 -32.39 -20.17
C GLY A 501 -4.99 -32.78 -18.81
N TYR A 502 -4.93 -31.88 -17.82
CA TYR A 502 -4.49 -32.22 -16.47
C TYR A 502 -5.47 -33.17 -15.80
N ASP A 503 -5.01 -34.37 -15.54
CA ASP A 503 -5.68 -35.37 -14.72
C ASP A 503 -4.80 -35.64 -13.51
N TRP A 504 -5.28 -35.27 -12.31
CA TRP A 504 -4.55 -35.46 -11.06
C TRP A 504 -4.28 -36.94 -10.74
N THR A 505 -5.02 -37.86 -11.39
CA THR A 505 -4.80 -39.31 -11.27
C THR A 505 -3.62 -39.79 -12.12
N LEU A 506 -3.23 -39.03 -13.16
CA LEU A 506 -2.01 -39.26 -13.92
C LEU A 506 -0.81 -38.83 -13.07
N THR A 507 -0.16 -39.83 -12.47
CA THR A 507 1.13 -39.62 -11.84
C THR A 507 2.24 -39.68 -12.88
N ARG A 508 3.42 -39.11 -12.59
CA ARG A 508 4.63 -39.28 -13.43
C ARG A 508 5.01 -40.75 -13.72
N PHE A 509 4.41 -41.70 -13.01
CA PHE A 509 4.62 -43.14 -13.17
C PHE A 509 3.52 -43.80 -14.04
N ALA A 510 2.41 -43.12 -14.31
CA ALA A 510 1.36 -43.60 -15.21
C ALA A 510 1.77 -43.45 -16.69
N ASP A 511 2.54 -42.40 -17.03
CA ASP A 511 3.02 -42.14 -18.40
C ASP A 511 4.05 -43.16 -18.91
N SER A 512 4.65 -43.95 -18.02
CA SER A 512 5.66 -44.97 -18.38
C SER A 512 5.07 -46.37 -18.59
N ALA A 513 3.77 -46.58 -18.35
CA ALA A 513 3.14 -47.89 -18.46
C ALA A 513 2.44 -48.16 -19.82
N GLY A 514 2.53 -47.23 -20.79
CA GLY A 514 1.63 -47.24 -21.96
C GLY A 514 2.27 -47.06 -23.34
N THR A 515 3.57 -47.38 -23.55
CA THR A 515 4.19 -47.34 -24.89
C THR A 515 4.48 -48.73 -25.44
N ASP A 516 3.48 -49.61 -25.47
CA ASP A 516 3.55 -50.86 -26.23
C ASP A 516 2.18 -51.35 -26.73
N GLN A 517 1.32 -50.44 -27.20
CA GLN A 517 0.17 -50.82 -28.03
C GLN A 517 0.26 -50.15 -29.41
N PRO A 518 0.22 -50.93 -30.51
CA PRO A 518 0.21 -50.38 -31.86
C PRO A 518 -1.11 -49.61 -32.10
N PRO A 519 -1.11 -48.61 -32.99
CA PRO A 519 -2.29 -47.79 -33.23
C PRO A 519 -3.43 -48.66 -33.76
N ALA A 520 -4.52 -48.74 -32.99
CA ALA A 520 -5.75 -49.35 -33.47
C ALA A 520 -6.35 -48.49 -34.59
N ASP A 521 -6.67 -49.16 -35.69
CA ASP A 521 -7.22 -48.59 -36.93
C ASP A 521 -8.30 -47.54 -36.67
N ARG A 522 -8.08 -46.32 -37.19
CA ARG A 522 -9.15 -45.39 -37.53
C ARG A 522 -9.89 -45.95 -38.75
N ALA A 523 -10.77 -46.93 -38.52
CA ALA A 523 -11.74 -47.36 -39.51
C ALA A 523 -12.94 -46.41 -39.48
N SER A 524 -13.10 -45.74 -40.62
CA SER A 524 -14.28 -45.02 -41.08
C SER A 524 -15.62 -45.69 -40.78
N GLY A 525 -16.64 -44.89 -40.46
CA GLY A 525 -18.02 -45.27 -40.79
C GLY A 525 -19.11 -44.67 -39.93
N GLY A 526 -19.87 -43.74 -40.51
CA GLY A 526 -21.33 -43.83 -40.49
C GLY A 526 -22.08 -43.13 -39.35
N GLN A 527 -22.83 -42.11 -39.75
CA GLN A 527 -24.02 -41.57 -39.10
C GLN A 527 -24.93 -42.65 -38.48
N THR A 528 -25.59 -42.34 -37.36
CA THR A 528 -27.04 -42.06 -37.29
C THR A 528 -27.52 -41.86 -35.84
N GLY A 529 -28.16 -40.72 -35.57
CA GLY A 529 -29.48 -40.65 -34.90
C GLY A 529 -29.57 -40.78 -33.37
N PRO A 530 -30.58 -40.11 -32.75
CA PRO A 530 -30.61 -39.81 -31.31
C PRO A 530 -31.50 -40.80 -30.54
N ASP A 531 -31.27 -40.98 -29.24
CA ASP A 531 -32.40 -41.16 -28.31
C ASP A 531 -32.05 -41.01 -26.81
N HIS A 532 -33.09 -40.62 -26.10
CA HIS A 532 -33.26 -40.38 -24.67
C HIS A 532 -32.84 -41.53 -23.72
N ALA A 533 -32.48 -41.20 -22.47
CA ALA A 533 -33.26 -41.50 -21.24
C ALA A 533 -32.41 -41.69 -19.95
N GLN A 534 -32.82 -40.95 -18.92
CA GLN A 534 -33.01 -41.29 -17.49
C GLN A 534 -31.93 -41.96 -16.60
N GLU A 535 -31.78 -41.32 -15.42
CA GLU A 535 -31.67 -41.85 -14.04
C GLU A 535 -30.42 -42.71 -13.70
N ALA A 536 -29.77 -42.53 -12.55
CA ALA A 536 -30.26 -42.18 -11.20
C ALA A 536 -29.27 -41.32 -10.40
#